data_AF-A0A821ZRS2-F1
#
_entry.id   AF-A0A821ZRS2-F1
#
_cell.length_a   1.000
_cell.length_b   1.000
_cell.length_c   1.000
_cell.angle_alpha   90.00
_cell.angle_beta   90.00
_cell.angle_gamma   90.00
#
_symmetry.space_group_name_H-M   'P 1'
#
loop_
_entity.id
_entity.type
_entity.pdbx_description
1 polymer ?
#
loop_
_entity_poly.entity_id
_entity_poly.type
_entity_poly.pdbx_seq_one_letter_code
_entity_poly.pdbx_strand_id
1 'polypeptide(L)'
;MFETLLTLLGKASMASNYYDQIRTICQQIETLEWLLTPIQFAPITHFDPKVHRVDQKANLYLQKASLDVQNMIAIEVAADGNCLYNSIICLSGNKASTPSKLRVRSLIELVKNENFYHNRFAHIVGPVNEAIKNIARNFSFSELYEIAALSNVLKCNIQSVYPT
;
A
#
# COMPACT_ATOMS: atom_id res chain seq x y z
N MET A 1 -2.95 3.50 -17.62
CA MET A 1 -3.68 4.61 -16.95
C MET A 1 -3.12 4.88 -15.55
N PHE A 2 -3.20 3.95 -14.59
CA PHE A 2 -2.62 4.18 -13.24
C PHE A 2 -1.10 4.46 -13.26
N GLU A 3 -0.33 3.78 -14.10
CA GLU A 3 1.10 4.10 -14.31
C GLU A 3 1.32 5.54 -14.76
N THR A 4 0.45 6.04 -15.65
CA THR A 4 0.50 7.42 -16.16
C THR A 4 0.19 8.41 -15.04
N LEU A 5 -0.83 8.12 -14.22
CA LEU A 5 -1.17 8.93 -13.05
C LEU A 5 -0.03 8.93 -12.03
N LEU A 6 0.58 7.77 -11.78
CA LEU A 6 1.70 7.67 -10.85
C LEU A 6 2.94 8.40 -11.39
N THR A 7 3.16 8.39 -12.71
CA THR A 7 4.21 9.21 -13.34
C THR A 7 3.94 10.70 -13.16
N LEU A 8 2.68 11.13 -13.31
CA LEU A 8 2.28 12.52 -13.10
C LEU A 8 2.47 12.95 -11.63
N LEU A 9 2.01 12.13 -10.68
CA LEU A 9 2.18 12.34 -9.25
C LEU A 9 3.67 12.35 -8.86
N GLY A 10 4.47 11.45 -9.43
CA GLY A 10 5.91 11.41 -9.24
C GLY A 10 6.60 12.69 -9.68
N LYS A 11 6.20 13.26 -10.83
CA LYS A 11 6.69 14.59 -11.27
C LYS A 11 6.28 15.70 -10.32
N ALA A 12 5.02 15.72 -9.87
CA ALA A 12 4.53 16.69 -8.90
C ALA A 12 5.32 16.63 -7.58
N SER A 13 5.72 15.44 -7.13
CA SER A 13 6.53 15.24 -5.90
C SER A 13 7.93 15.87 -5.93
N MET A 14 8.40 16.29 -7.10
CA MET A 14 9.71 16.93 -7.31
C MET A 14 9.61 18.46 -7.38
N ALA A 15 8.39 19.02 -7.40
CA ALA A 15 8.20 20.46 -7.44
C ALA A 15 8.43 21.11 -6.07
N SER A 16 8.77 22.40 -6.05
CA SER A 16 8.90 23.17 -4.81
C SER A 16 7.56 23.29 -4.05
N ASN A 17 6.45 23.34 -4.77
CA ASN A 17 5.08 23.33 -4.25
C ASN A 17 4.42 21.95 -4.42
N TYR A 18 5.17 20.87 -4.22
CA TYR A 18 4.71 19.49 -4.48
C TYR A 18 3.36 19.19 -3.83
N TYR A 19 3.14 19.71 -2.62
CA TYR A 19 1.98 19.39 -1.80
C TYR A 19 0.67 19.84 -2.46
N ASP A 20 0.62 21.11 -2.88
CA ASP A 20 -0.53 21.69 -3.54
C ASP A 20 -0.80 21.02 -4.90
N GLN A 21 0.26 20.68 -5.64
CA GLN A 21 0.12 19.98 -6.91
C GLN A 21 -0.47 18.58 -6.74
N ILE A 22 0.08 17.78 -5.83
CA ILE A 22 -0.42 16.43 -5.55
C ILE A 22 -1.87 16.50 -5.08
N ARG A 23 -2.19 17.41 -4.17
CA ARG A 23 -3.57 17.61 -3.68
C ARG A 23 -4.54 17.95 -4.81
N THR A 24 -4.16 18.89 -5.68
CA THR A 24 -4.97 19.28 -6.84
C THR A 24 -5.19 18.09 -7.78
N ILE A 25 -4.15 17.32 -8.07
CA ILE A 25 -4.23 16.13 -8.91
C ILE A 25 -5.15 15.09 -8.27
N CYS A 26 -5.00 14.79 -6.98
CA CYS A 26 -5.85 13.84 -6.27
C CYS A 26 -7.34 14.25 -6.29
N GLN A 27 -7.65 15.54 -6.10
CA GLN A 27 -9.00 16.07 -6.17
C GLN A 27 -9.62 15.91 -7.56
N GLN A 28 -8.85 16.17 -8.63
CA GLN A 28 -9.29 15.97 -10.01
C GLN A 28 -9.50 14.49 -10.34
N ILE A 29 -8.64 13.62 -9.81
CA ILE A 29 -8.73 12.18 -10.04
C ILE A 29 -9.95 11.58 -9.32
N GLU A 30 -10.31 12.08 -8.14
CA GLU A 30 -11.44 11.57 -7.36
C GLU A 30 -12.77 11.66 -8.10
N THR A 31 -12.94 12.61 -9.01
CA THR A 31 -14.18 12.76 -9.80
C THR A 31 -14.34 11.69 -10.89
N LEU A 32 -13.36 10.80 -11.06
CA LEU A 32 -13.40 9.76 -12.08
C LEU A 32 -14.13 8.51 -11.58
N GLU A 33 -15.24 8.16 -12.24
CA GLU A 33 -16.14 7.09 -11.83
C GLU A 33 -15.47 5.71 -11.65
N TRP A 34 -14.47 5.39 -12.48
CA TRP A 34 -13.73 4.12 -12.39
C TRP A 34 -12.81 4.02 -11.17
N LEU A 35 -12.50 5.14 -10.50
CA LEU A 35 -11.85 5.14 -9.18
C LEU A 35 -12.82 4.89 -8.04
N LEU A 36 -14.10 5.22 -8.24
CA LEU A 36 -15.16 4.96 -7.27
C LEU A 36 -15.50 3.48 -7.17
N THR A 37 -15.20 2.66 -8.20
CA THR A 37 -15.39 1.21 -8.13
C THR A 37 -14.58 0.65 -6.95
N PRO A 38 -15.23 0.03 -5.95
CA PRO A 38 -14.54 -0.57 -4.82
C PRO A 38 -13.57 -1.66 -5.28
N ILE A 39 -12.42 -1.78 -4.61
CA ILE A 39 -11.55 -2.93 -4.84
C ILE A 39 -12.18 -4.10 -4.10
N GLN A 40 -12.60 -5.11 -4.86
CA GLN A 40 -12.94 -6.41 -4.27
C GLN A 40 -11.63 -7.11 -3.88
N PHE A 41 -11.38 -7.14 -2.57
CA PHE A 41 -10.30 -7.89 -1.97
C PHE A 41 -10.86 -9.18 -1.38
N ALA A 42 -10.48 -10.32 -1.96
CA ALA A 42 -10.85 -11.64 -1.49
C ALA A 42 -9.56 -12.38 -1.12
N PRO A 43 -9.16 -12.41 0.16
CA PRO A 43 -7.90 -13.01 0.54
C PRO A 43 -7.87 -14.50 0.17
N ILE A 44 -6.73 -14.98 -0.34
CA ILE A 44 -6.49 -16.40 -0.52
C ILE A 44 -6.49 -17.07 0.85
N THR A 45 -7.27 -18.14 0.99
CA THR A 45 -7.36 -18.93 2.23
C THR A 45 -6.54 -20.22 2.16
N HIS A 46 -6.00 -20.54 0.99
CA HIS A 46 -5.23 -21.77 0.74
C HIS A 46 -3.94 -21.46 0.02
N PHE A 47 -2.85 -22.05 0.49
CA PHE A 47 -1.56 -21.99 -0.17
C PHE A 47 -1.52 -22.91 -1.39
N ASP A 48 -1.34 -22.34 -2.57
CA ASP A 48 -1.08 -23.09 -3.81
C ASP A 48 0.43 -23.09 -4.16
N PRO A 49 1.15 -24.23 -4.07
CA PRO A 49 2.58 -24.32 -4.41
C PRO A 49 2.89 -24.11 -5.90
N LYS A 50 1.88 -24.12 -6.78
CA LYS A 50 2.05 -23.81 -8.21
C LYS A 50 2.08 -22.30 -8.48
N VAL A 51 1.52 -21.51 -7.56
CA VAL A 51 1.38 -20.05 -7.68
C VAL A 51 2.28 -19.32 -6.70
N HIS A 52 2.47 -19.89 -5.50
CA HIS A 52 3.20 -19.27 -4.41
C HIS A 52 4.53 -19.98 -4.17
N ARG A 53 5.57 -19.18 -3.93
CA ARG A 53 6.86 -19.67 -3.45
C ARG A 53 7.03 -19.28 -1.99
N VAL A 54 7.48 -20.22 -1.16
CA VAL A 54 7.73 -19.96 0.26
C VAL A 54 9.02 -19.15 0.40
N ASP A 55 8.95 -18.03 1.11
CA ASP A 55 10.15 -17.32 1.57
C ASP A 55 10.71 -18.04 2.79
N GLN A 56 11.75 -18.84 2.58
CA GLN A 56 12.36 -19.64 3.65
C GLN A 56 12.89 -18.79 4.81
N LYS A 57 13.42 -17.59 4.54
CA LYS A 57 13.99 -16.73 5.58
C LYS A 57 12.89 -16.10 6.42
N ALA A 58 11.87 -15.55 5.77
CA ALA A 58 10.70 -15.00 6.46
C ALA A 58 9.94 -16.08 7.25
N ASN A 59 9.87 -17.31 6.73
CA ASN A 59 9.22 -18.41 7.43
C ASN A 59 9.95 -18.80 8.72
N LEU A 60 11.28 -18.72 8.75
CA LEU A 60 12.05 -18.91 9.99
C LEU A 60 11.77 -17.83 11.03
N TYR A 61 11.46 -16.60 10.60
CA TYR A 61 11.04 -15.53 11.51
C TYR A 61 9.62 -15.76 12.04
N LEU A 62 8.68 -16.20 11.19
CA LEU A 62 7.32 -16.55 11.63
C LEU A 62 7.32 -17.66 12.68
N GLN A 63 8.19 -18.66 12.55
CA GLN A 63 8.35 -19.72 13.55
C GLN A 63 8.82 -19.22 14.91
N LYS A 64 9.49 -18.06 14.95
CA LYS A 64 9.97 -17.42 16.18
C LYS A 64 9.02 -16.34 16.70
N ALA A 65 8.02 -15.96 15.91
CA ALA A 65 7.03 -14.98 16.28
C ALA A 65 5.99 -15.59 17.25
N SER A 66 5.01 -14.77 17.63
CA SER A 66 3.93 -15.15 18.54
C SER A 66 3.13 -16.36 18.04
N LEU A 67 2.57 -17.13 18.97
CA LEU A 67 1.87 -18.40 18.68
C LEU A 67 0.70 -18.24 17.70
N ASP A 68 0.09 -17.06 17.64
CA ASP A 68 -1.04 -16.72 16.77
C ASP A 68 -0.67 -16.61 15.28
N VAL A 69 0.62 -16.55 14.94
CA VAL A 69 1.09 -16.41 13.55
C VAL A 69 1.98 -17.58 13.09
N GLN A 70 2.29 -18.55 13.96
CA GLN A 70 3.18 -19.67 13.63
C GLN A 70 2.62 -20.65 12.61
N ASN A 71 1.29 -20.67 12.43
CA ASN A 71 0.61 -21.46 11.40
C ASN A 71 0.52 -20.74 10.04
N MET A 72 1.04 -19.52 9.93
CA MET A 72 1.10 -18.78 8.66
C MET A 72 2.29 -19.25 7.81
N ILE A 73 2.20 -19.03 6.49
CA ILE A 73 3.27 -19.34 5.54
C ILE A 73 3.75 -18.03 4.93
N ALA A 74 5.05 -17.74 5.05
CA ALA A 74 5.63 -16.58 4.37
C ALA A 74 5.74 -16.84 2.87
N ILE A 75 5.16 -15.96 2.05
CA ILE A 75 5.21 -16.04 0.59
C ILE A 75 6.20 -15.00 0.06
N GLU A 76 7.06 -15.42 -0.86
CA GLU A 76 8.03 -14.56 -1.53
C GLU A 76 7.32 -13.57 -2.46
N VAL A 77 7.74 -12.30 -2.40
CA VAL A 77 7.27 -11.21 -3.26
C VAL A 77 8.46 -10.44 -3.82
N ALA A 78 8.25 -9.68 -4.88
CA ALA A 78 9.31 -8.84 -5.44
C ALA A 78 9.84 -7.84 -4.39
N ALA A 79 11.15 -7.87 -4.17
CA ALA A 79 11.88 -7.08 -3.19
C ALA A 79 12.25 -5.69 -3.74
N ASP A 80 11.25 -4.94 -4.17
CA ASP A 80 11.38 -3.56 -4.64
C ASP A 80 10.59 -2.59 -3.75
N GLY A 81 10.62 -1.30 -4.06
CA GLY A 81 9.80 -0.32 -3.33
C GLY A 81 8.29 -0.47 -3.56
N ASN A 82 7.82 -1.49 -4.28
CA ASN A 82 6.41 -1.86 -4.40
C ASN A 82 6.04 -3.08 -3.55
N CYS A 83 6.95 -3.60 -2.73
CA CYS A 83 6.79 -4.86 -2.00
C CYS A 83 5.48 -4.94 -1.17
N LEU A 84 5.04 -3.84 -0.54
CA LEU A 84 3.75 -3.81 0.18
C LEU A 84 2.58 -4.14 -0.76
N TYR A 85 2.49 -3.45 -1.90
CA TYR A 85 1.40 -3.65 -2.85
C TYR A 85 1.50 -5.00 -3.56
N ASN A 86 2.73 -5.45 -3.86
CA ASN A 86 2.97 -6.80 -4.39
C ASN A 86 2.48 -7.87 -3.41
N SER A 87 2.69 -7.68 -2.11
CA SER A 87 2.19 -8.58 -1.06
C SER A 87 0.66 -8.63 -1.04
N ILE A 88 -0.01 -7.48 -1.10
CA ILE A 88 -1.48 -7.44 -1.15
C ILE A 88 -2.02 -8.12 -2.40
N ILE A 89 -1.41 -7.91 -3.57
CA ILE A 89 -1.86 -8.53 -4.83
C ILE A 89 -1.71 -10.05 -4.73
N CYS A 90 -0.56 -10.52 -4.25
CA CYS A 90 -0.30 -11.94 -4.01
C CYS A 90 -1.37 -12.56 -3.10
N LEU A 91 -1.72 -11.86 -2.01
CA LEU A 91 -2.73 -12.32 -1.05
C LEU A 91 -4.17 -12.18 -1.55
N SER A 92 -4.46 -11.32 -2.52
CA SER A 92 -5.84 -11.00 -2.93
C SER A 92 -6.47 -11.98 -3.92
N GLY A 93 -5.69 -12.89 -4.51
CA GLY A 93 -6.10 -13.70 -5.67
C GLY A 93 -6.51 -12.88 -6.91
N ASN A 94 -6.52 -11.55 -6.82
CA ASN A 94 -7.07 -10.63 -7.79
C ASN A 94 -5.98 -10.16 -8.75
N LYS A 95 -5.83 -10.87 -9.86
CA LYS A 95 -4.86 -10.56 -10.92
C LYS A 95 -5.13 -9.25 -11.65
N ALA A 96 -6.31 -8.63 -11.47
CA ALA A 96 -6.65 -7.36 -12.12
C ALA A 96 -6.14 -6.13 -11.33
N SER A 97 -5.61 -6.32 -10.12
CA SER A 97 -4.98 -5.24 -9.35
C SER A 97 -3.49 -5.14 -9.67
N THR A 98 -2.99 -3.90 -9.80
CA THR A 98 -1.57 -3.61 -10.02
C THR A 98 -1.00 -2.78 -8.87
N PRO A 99 0.33 -2.80 -8.63
CA PRO A 99 0.93 -2.02 -7.55
C PRO A 99 0.60 -0.53 -7.65
N SER A 100 0.70 0.04 -8.86
CA SER A 100 0.39 1.44 -9.12
C SER A 100 -1.08 1.78 -8.89
N LYS A 101 -2.01 0.84 -9.15
CA LYS A 101 -3.43 1.02 -8.83
C LYS A 101 -3.64 1.15 -7.31
N LEU A 102 -3.04 0.26 -6.53
CA LEU A 102 -3.16 0.28 -5.07
C LEU A 102 -2.47 1.51 -4.47
N ARG A 103 -1.28 1.88 -4.98
CA ARG A 103 -0.55 3.09 -4.54
C ARG A 103 -1.33 4.37 -4.79
N VAL A 104 -1.82 4.59 -6.02
CA VAL A 104 -2.60 5.78 -6.36
C VAL A 104 -3.86 5.89 -5.49
N ARG A 105 -4.57 4.78 -5.26
CA ARG A 105 -5.75 4.78 -4.40
C ARG A 105 -5.42 5.05 -2.94
N SER A 106 -4.30 4.50 -2.43
CA SER A 106 -3.81 4.79 -1.07
C SER A 106 -3.45 6.26 -0.90
N LEU A 107 -2.82 6.86 -1.92
CA LEU A 107 -2.50 8.30 -1.92
C LEU A 107 -3.75 9.17 -1.87
N ILE A 108 -4.76 8.85 -2.69
CA ILE A 108 -6.02 9.59 -2.71
C ILE A 108 -6.72 9.51 -1.35
N GLU A 109 -6.80 8.30 -0.77
CA GLU A 109 -7.38 8.10 0.57
C GLU A 109 -6.64 8.93 1.63
N LEU A 110 -5.31 8.91 1.60
CA LEU A 110 -4.46 9.66 2.53
C LEU A 110 -4.66 11.17 2.40
N VAL A 111 -4.62 11.71 1.18
CA VAL A 111 -4.82 13.15 0.90
C VAL A 111 -6.22 13.60 1.30
N LYS A 112 -7.24 12.78 1.01
CA LYS A 112 -8.64 13.11 1.33
C LYS A 112 -8.89 13.19 2.84
N ASN A 113 -8.25 12.29 3.59
CA ASN A 113 -8.45 12.18 5.03
C ASN A 113 -7.21 12.63 5.82
N GLU A 114 -6.43 13.57 5.27
CA GLU A 114 -5.14 14.01 5.80
C GLU A 114 -5.18 14.29 7.31
N ASN A 115 -6.16 15.10 7.75
CA ASN A 115 -6.31 15.48 9.15
C ASN A 115 -6.49 14.27 10.08
N PHE A 116 -7.24 13.26 9.64
CA PHE A 116 -7.42 12.02 10.43
C PHE A 116 -6.08 11.30 10.59
N TYR A 117 -5.34 11.10 9.50
CA TYR A 117 -4.06 10.41 9.53
C TYR A 117 -3.01 11.19 10.33
N HIS A 118 -2.92 12.51 10.11
CA HIS A 118 -2.03 13.39 10.85
C HIS A 118 -2.28 13.26 12.36
N ASN A 119 -3.52 13.48 12.81
CA ASN A 119 -3.85 13.43 14.24
C ASN A 119 -3.58 12.06 14.87
N ARG A 120 -3.73 10.98 14.08
CA ARG A 120 -3.59 9.61 14.59
C ARG A 120 -2.17 9.09 14.58
N PHE A 121 -1.33 9.46 13.61
CA PHE A 121 -0.04 8.80 13.39
C PHE A 121 1.17 9.73 13.33
N ALA A 122 0.99 11.06 13.25
CA ALA A 122 2.13 11.97 13.07
C ALA A 122 3.15 11.93 14.22
N HIS A 123 2.69 11.62 15.43
CA HIS A 123 3.56 11.44 16.60
C HIS A 123 4.40 10.15 16.55
N ILE A 124 4.08 9.20 15.67
CA ILE A 124 4.76 7.90 15.53
C ILE A 124 5.72 7.92 14.35
N VAL A 125 5.23 8.38 13.18
CA VAL A 125 5.96 8.27 11.90
C VAL A 125 6.28 9.62 11.26
N GLY A 126 5.94 10.73 11.92
CA GLY A 126 6.28 12.07 11.46
C GLY A 126 5.25 12.71 10.51
N PRO A 127 5.63 13.80 9.83
CA PRO A 127 4.70 14.63 9.08
C PRO A 127 4.04 13.93 7.88
N VAL A 128 2.72 14.05 7.77
CA VAL A 128 1.94 13.38 6.72
C VAL A 128 2.24 13.90 5.30
N ASN A 129 2.67 15.15 5.17
CA ASN A 129 3.01 15.78 3.89
C ASN A 129 4.24 15.14 3.24
N GLU A 130 5.26 14.78 4.03
CA GLU A 130 6.43 14.05 3.52
C GLU A 130 6.05 12.62 3.11
N ALA A 131 5.15 11.96 3.85
CA ALA A 131 4.60 10.67 3.44
C ALA A 131 3.85 10.77 2.10
N ILE A 132 2.97 11.77 1.94
CA ILE A 132 2.23 12.05 0.68
C ILE A 132 3.21 12.23 -0.50
N LYS A 133 4.30 12.96 -0.29
CA LYS A 133 5.35 13.16 -1.28
C LYS A 133 6.05 11.86 -1.66
N ASN A 134 6.37 11.03 -0.69
CA ASN A 134 7.05 9.75 -0.91
C ASN A 134 6.14 8.76 -1.64
N ILE A 135 4.88 8.63 -1.22
CA ILE A 135 3.88 7.75 -1.86
C ILE A 135 3.66 8.11 -3.33
N ALA A 136 3.73 9.39 -3.67
CA ALA A 136 3.57 9.85 -5.04
C ALA A 136 4.66 9.33 -6.00
N ARG A 137 5.79 8.85 -5.48
CA ARG A 137 6.91 8.34 -6.28
C ARG A 137 6.81 6.82 -6.45
N ASN A 138 6.89 6.35 -7.68
CA ASN A 138 6.98 4.92 -7.93
C ASN A 138 8.24 4.34 -7.28
N PHE A 139 8.14 3.11 -6.77
CA PHE A 139 9.21 2.40 -6.05
C PHE A 139 9.73 3.09 -4.78
N SER A 140 8.97 3.98 -4.16
CA SER A 140 9.26 4.42 -2.78
C SER A 140 8.72 3.41 -1.79
N PHE A 141 9.55 3.02 -0.82
CA PHE A 141 9.16 2.10 0.25
C PHE A 141 8.01 2.67 1.07
N SER A 142 7.07 1.79 1.42
CA SER A 142 5.88 2.17 2.14
C SER A 142 6.10 2.30 3.64
N GLU A 143 5.42 3.27 4.25
CA GLU A 143 5.42 3.53 5.69
C GLU A 143 4.04 3.22 6.30
N LEU A 144 3.87 3.53 7.60
CA LEU A 144 2.63 3.24 8.33
C LEU A 144 1.40 3.92 7.71
N TYR A 145 1.57 5.12 7.15
CA TYR A 145 0.47 5.85 6.50
C TYR A 145 -0.10 5.06 5.32
N GLU A 146 0.74 4.47 4.47
CA GLU A 146 0.27 3.63 3.37
C GLU A 146 -0.47 2.39 3.86
N ILE A 147 0.02 1.72 4.91
CA ILE A 147 -0.64 0.53 5.44
C ILE A 147 -2.05 0.88 5.93
N ALA A 148 -2.18 1.97 6.69
CA ALA A 148 -3.46 2.43 7.21
C ALA A 148 -4.42 2.93 6.10
N ALA A 149 -3.90 3.66 5.11
CA ALA A 149 -4.68 4.09 3.95
C ALA A 149 -5.13 2.90 3.10
N LEU A 150 -4.24 1.96 2.83
CA LEU A 150 -4.53 0.77 2.04
C LEU A 150 -5.56 -0.13 2.73
N SER A 151 -5.49 -0.28 4.05
CA SER A 151 -6.50 -0.98 4.85
C SER A 151 -7.91 -0.39 4.65
N ASN A 152 -8.03 0.95 4.67
CA ASN A 152 -9.29 1.63 4.39
C ASN A 152 -9.76 1.50 2.94
N VAL A 153 -8.84 1.49 1.97
CA VAL A 153 -9.14 1.31 0.54
C VAL A 153 -9.65 -0.11 0.27
N LEU A 154 -9.05 -1.12 0.89
CA LEU A 154 -9.41 -2.53 0.71
C LEU A 154 -10.59 -2.96 1.58
N LYS A 155 -10.97 -2.15 2.58
CA LYS A 155 -11.97 -2.49 3.60
C LYS A 155 -11.62 -3.77 4.36
N CYS A 156 -10.33 -3.94 4.66
CA CYS A 156 -9.82 -5.08 5.42
C CYS A 156 -8.73 -4.66 6.40
N ASN A 157 -8.56 -5.44 7.47
CA ASN A 157 -7.45 -5.24 8.40
C ASN A 157 -6.16 -5.78 7.79
N ILE A 158 -5.08 -4.99 7.86
CA ILE A 158 -3.73 -5.42 7.48
C ILE A 158 -2.91 -5.57 8.77
N GLN A 159 -2.43 -6.77 9.03
CA GLN A 159 -1.54 -7.07 10.15
C GLN A 159 -0.11 -7.19 9.62
N SER A 160 0.81 -6.41 10.21
CA SER A 160 2.24 -6.54 9.97
C SER A 160 2.87 -7.34 11.10
N VAL A 161 3.63 -8.37 10.76
CA VAL A 161 4.30 -9.26 11.71
C VAL A 161 5.80 -8.98 11.62
N TYR A 162 6.39 -8.58 12.73
CA TYR A 162 7.84 -8.39 12.86
C TYR A 162 8.41 -9.47 13.77
N PRO A 163 9.60 -10.01 13.45
CA PRO A 163 10.31 -10.84 14.41
C PRO A 163 10.60 -10.03 15.70
N THR A 164 10.36 -10.66 16.84
CA THR A 164 10.76 -10.18 18.17
C THR A 164 12.18 -10.56 18.52
#